data_AF-A0A2E4HEG9-F1
#
_entry.id   AF-A0A2E4HEG9-F1
#
_cell.length_a   1.000
_cell.length_b   1.000
_cell.length_c   1.000
_cell.angle_alpha   90.00
_cell.angle_beta   90.00
_cell.angle_gamma   90.00
#
_symmetry.space_group_name_H-M   'P 1'
#
loop_
_entity.id
_entity.type
_entity.pdbx_description
1 polymer ?
#
loop_
_entity_poly.entity_id
_entity_poly.type
_entity_poly.pdbx_seq_one_letter_code
_entity_poly.pdbx_strand_id
1 'polypeptide(L)'
;MTEEQFKLERARDQVKQLKAFYLHLIIYFTVMTVVLVGALNDYRICFICFKNKSVWYNMLGFIPWSLAVLVHGLIAFRLLKFFDSWERRKLKEFMED
;
A
#
# COMPACT_ATOMS: atom_id res chain seq x y z
N MET A 1 -27.31 -2.07 16.55
CA MET A 1 -26.96 -2.38 15.16
C MET A 1 -27.43 -3.79 14.85
N THR A 2 -28.12 -4.04 13.74
CA THR A 2 -28.51 -5.42 13.35
C THR A 2 -27.34 -6.16 12.68
N GLU A 3 -27.37 -7.49 12.67
CA GLU A 3 -26.30 -8.30 12.06
C GLU A 3 -26.09 -7.99 10.56
N GLU A 4 -27.18 -7.67 9.85
CA GLU A 4 -27.11 -7.27 8.45
C GLU A 4 -26.41 -5.93 8.23
N GLN A 5 -26.69 -4.94 9.10
CA GLN A 5 -26.01 -3.64 9.04
C GLN A 5 -24.50 -3.79 9.24
N PHE A 6 -24.08 -4.64 10.18
CA PHE A 6 -22.67 -4.93 10.43
C PHE A 6 -21.97 -5.54 9.21
N LYS A 7 -22.62 -6.52 8.54
CA LYS A 7 -22.08 -7.14 7.32
C LYS A 7 -21.93 -6.13 6.18
N LEU A 8 -22.91 -5.24 6.01
CA LEU A 8 -22.90 -4.20 4.98
C LEU A 8 -21.80 -3.16 5.23
N GLU A 9 -21.66 -2.68 6.46
CA GLU A 9 -20.62 -1.72 6.85
C GLU A 9 -19.22 -2.29 6.62
N ARG A 10 -19.03 -3.55 7.01
CA ARG A 10 -17.77 -4.27 6.77
C ARG A 10 -17.44 -4.40 5.29
N ALA A 11 -18.42 -4.75 4.45
CA ALA A 11 -18.22 -4.84 3.00
C ALA A 11 -17.88 -3.47 2.39
N ARG A 12 -18.52 -2.39 2.88
CA ARG A 12 -18.21 -1.02 2.45
C ARG A 12 -16.77 -0.63 2.80
N ASP A 13 -16.32 -0.93 4.01
CA ASP A 13 -14.96 -0.64 4.45
C ASP A 13 -13.91 -1.43 3.67
N GLN A 14 -14.18 -2.70 3.35
CA GLN A 14 -13.31 -3.47 2.46
C GLN A 14 -13.15 -2.80 1.09
N VAL A 15 -14.26 -2.37 0.47
CA VAL A 15 -14.21 -1.69 -0.82
C VAL A 15 -13.43 -0.38 -0.72
N LYS A 16 -13.58 0.36 0.38
CA LYS A 16 -12.84 1.60 0.64
C LYS A 16 -11.34 1.35 0.75
N GLN A 17 -10.91 0.34 1.52
CA GLN A 17 -9.51 -0.05 1.64
C GLN A 17 -8.92 -0.49 0.29
N LEU A 18 -9.68 -1.26 -0.48
CA LEU A 18 -9.24 -1.74 -1.79
C LEU A 18 -9.08 -0.58 -2.79
N LYS A 19 -10.02 0.36 -2.83
CA LYS A 19 -9.91 1.58 -3.66
C LYS A 19 -8.69 2.42 -3.27
N ALA A 20 -8.45 2.60 -1.98
CA ALA A 20 -7.28 3.32 -1.48
C ALA A 20 -5.97 2.63 -1.88
N PHE A 21 -5.93 1.30 -1.80
CA PHE A 21 -4.78 0.52 -2.24
C PHE A 21 -4.51 0.68 -3.75
N TYR A 22 -5.54 0.60 -4.60
CA TYR A 22 -5.37 0.81 -6.05
C TYR A 22 -4.83 2.20 -6.37
N LEU A 23 -5.33 3.25 -5.68
CA LEU A 23 -4.81 4.61 -5.87
C LEU A 23 -3.33 4.69 -5.48
N HIS A 24 -2.94 4.10 -4.35
CA HIS A 24 -1.55 4.05 -3.91
C HIS A 24 -0.66 3.28 -4.92
N LEU A 25 -1.15 2.16 -5.44
CA LEU A 25 -0.45 1.33 -6.43
C LEU A 25 -0.26 2.07 -7.76
N ILE A 26 -1.28 2.79 -8.24
CA ILE A 26 -1.18 3.64 -9.44
C ILE A 26 -0.12 4.74 -9.25
N ILE A 27 -0.14 5.43 -8.11
CA ILE A 27 0.84 6.47 -7.80
C ILE A 27 2.25 5.86 -7.74
N TYR A 28 2.41 4.73 -7.07
CA TYR A 28 3.68 4.02 -6.99
C TYR A 28 4.25 3.67 -8.37
N PHE A 29 3.44 3.07 -9.25
CA PHE A 29 3.87 2.75 -10.61
C PHE A 29 4.20 4.01 -11.42
N THR A 30 3.40 5.07 -11.28
CA THR A 30 3.64 6.35 -11.95
C THR A 30 4.99 6.93 -11.55
N VAL A 31 5.28 7.00 -10.24
CA VAL A 31 6.56 7.49 -9.72
C VAL A 31 7.71 6.59 -10.19
N MET A 32 7.54 5.27 -10.15
CA MET A 32 8.56 4.32 -10.60
C MET A 32 8.90 4.51 -12.09
N THR A 33 7.89 4.67 -12.95
CA THR A 33 8.09 4.93 -14.38
C THR A 33 8.82 6.26 -14.61
N VAL A 34 8.45 7.32 -13.89
CA VAL A 34 9.12 8.63 -14.00
C VAL A 34 10.58 8.54 -13.59
N VAL A 35 10.90 7.85 -12.48
CA VAL A 35 12.29 7.63 -12.06
C VAL A 35 13.06 6.83 -13.10
N LEU A 36 12.49 5.73 -13.60
CA LEU A 36 13.15 4.86 -14.57
C LEU A 36 13.45 5.58 -15.88
N VAL A 37 12.46 6.30 -16.43
CA VAL A 37 12.63 7.09 -17.66
C VAL A 37 13.62 8.23 -17.43
N GLY A 38 13.57 8.89 -16.28
CA GLY A 38 14.54 9.92 -15.91
C GLY A 38 15.97 9.39 -15.88
N ALA A 39 16.18 8.24 -15.24
CA ALA A 39 17.49 7.59 -15.18
C ALA A 39 18.04 7.18 -16.57
N LEU A 40 17.17 6.76 -17.50
CA LEU A 40 17.57 6.37 -18.86
C LEU A 40 17.96 7.56 -19.75
N ASN A 41 17.37 8.74 -19.51
CA ASN A 41 17.61 9.95 -20.31
C ASN A 41 18.62 10.91 -19.65
N ASP A 42 19.37 10.44 -18.64
CA ASP A 42 20.32 11.22 -17.84
C ASP A 42 19.70 12.45 -17.15
N TYR A 43 18.37 12.46 -17.00
CA TYR A 43 17.68 13.44 -16.16
C TYR A 43 17.94 13.07 -14.70
N ARG A 44 18.48 14.03 -13.94
CA ARG A 44 18.70 13.88 -12.49
C ARG A 44 17.38 14.02 -11.72
N ILE A 45 16.41 13.16 -12.00
CA ILE A 45 15.20 13.01 -11.20
C ILE A 45 15.58 12.20 -9.96
N CYS A 46 16.19 12.88 -8.99
CA CYS A 46 16.77 12.23 -7.82
C CYS A 46 15.86 12.40 -6.61
N PHE A 47 15.06 11.40 -6.30
CA PHE A 47 14.28 11.34 -5.05
C PHE A 47 15.13 10.82 -3.87
N ILE A 48 16.24 10.11 -4.17
CA ILE A 48 17.18 9.56 -3.18
C ILE A 48 18.61 9.76 -3.73
N CYS A 49 19.29 10.80 -3.26
CA CYS A 49 20.67 11.11 -3.67
C CYS A 49 21.68 10.14 -3.07
N PHE A 50 21.92 8.99 -3.70
CA PHE A 50 23.18 8.29 -3.49
C PHE A 50 24.25 8.90 -4.39
N LYS A 51 25.34 9.38 -3.77
CA LYS A 51 26.45 10.13 -4.41
C LYS A 51 27.17 9.35 -5.52
N ASN A 52 26.89 8.05 -5.66
CA ASN A 52 27.50 7.16 -6.64
C ASN A 52 26.67 7.04 -7.91
N LYS A 53 27.29 7.25 -9.08
CA LYS A 53 26.67 7.17 -10.42
C LYS A 53 26.20 5.77 -10.84
N SER A 54 26.29 4.77 -9.96
CA SER A 54 25.86 3.41 -10.28
C SER A 54 24.36 3.28 -10.12
N VAL A 55 23.65 3.07 -11.24
CA VAL A 55 22.19 2.86 -11.31
C VAL A 55 21.71 1.82 -10.30
N TRP A 56 22.53 0.79 -10.03
CA TRP A 56 22.28 -0.25 -9.04
C TRP A 56 22.07 0.27 -7.61
N TYR A 57 22.80 1.31 -7.20
CA TYR A 57 22.68 1.86 -5.85
C TYR A 57 21.38 2.66 -5.67
N ASN A 58 20.92 3.30 -6.75
CA ASN A 58 19.64 4.00 -6.76
C ASN A 58 18.46 3.02 -6.71
N MET A 59 18.60 1.80 -7.25
CA MET A 59 17.58 0.76 -7.17
C MET A 59 17.34 0.23 -5.76
N LEU A 60 18.37 0.22 -4.89
CA LEU A 60 18.25 -0.25 -3.50
C LEU A 60 17.24 0.58 -2.69
N GLY A 61 17.14 1.88 -2.98
CA GLY A 61 16.19 2.77 -2.32
C GLY A 61 14.73 2.38 -2.55
N PHE A 62 14.43 1.66 -3.64
CA PHE A 62 13.07 1.24 -3.96
C PHE A 62 12.66 -0.07 -3.28
N ILE A 63 13.61 -0.88 -2.79
CA ILE A 63 13.30 -2.19 -2.17
C ILE A 63 12.34 -2.04 -0.98
N PRO A 64 12.57 -1.13 -0.01
CA PRO A 64 11.63 -0.93 1.09
C PRO A 64 10.24 -0.47 0.63
N TRP A 65 10.18 0.36 -0.41
CA TRP A 65 8.92 0.85 -0.96
C TRP A 65 8.13 -0.25 -1.67
N SER A 66 8.79 -1.08 -2.47
CA SER A 66 8.18 -2.26 -3.09
C SER A 66 7.63 -3.21 -2.02
N LEU A 67 8.38 -3.44 -0.94
CA LEU A 67 7.94 -4.26 0.18
C LEU A 67 6.73 -3.66 0.91
N ALA A 68 6.72 -2.34 1.12
CA ALA A 68 5.61 -1.64 1.75
C ALA A 68 4.31 -1.76 0.93
N VAL A 69 4.39 -1.63 -0.40
CA VAL A 69 3.24 -1.82 -1.30
C VAL A 69 2.75 -3.27 -1.27
N LEU A 70 3.65 -4.26 -1.27
CA LEU A 70 3.29 -5.67 -1.15
C LEU A 70 2.54 -5.94 0.15
N VAL A 71 3.06 -5.48 1.29
CA VAL A 71 2.40 -5.63 2.59
C VAL A 71 1.03 -4.94 2.61
N HIS A 72 0.93 -3.72 2.06
CA HIS A 72 -0.35 -3.02 1.94
C HIS A 72 -1.37 -3.80 1.12
N GLY A 73 -0.93 -4.43 0.02
CA GLY A 73 -1.78 -5.31 -0.78
C GLY A 73 -2.29 -6.51 0.01
N LEU A 74 -1.39 -7.21 0.72
CA LEU A 74 -1.76 -8.35 1.56
C LEU A 74 -2.83 -7.99 2.62
N ILE A 75 -2.74 -6.78 3.18
CA ILE A 75 -3.73 -6.25 4.13
C ILE A 75 -5.03 -5.89 3.42
N ALA A 76 -4.98 -5.12 2.33
CA ALA A 76 -6.16 -4.66 1.59
C ALA A 76 -7.00 -5.81 1.01
N PHE A 77 -6.36 -6.88 0.57
CA PHE A 77 -7.02 -8.11 0.09
C PHE A 77 -7.40 -9.08 1.24
N ARG A 78 -7.16 -8.70 2.50
CA ARG A 78 -7.38 -9.53 3.70
C ARG A 78 -6.74 -10.92 3.63
N LEU A 79 -5.60 -11.02 2.97
CA LEU A 79 -4.83 -12.27 2.89
C LEU A 79 -4.19 -12.61 4.25
N LEU A 80 -4.00 -11.61 5.11
CA LEU A 80 -3.52 -11.77 6.48
C LEU A 80 -4.68 -12.03 7.45
N LYS A 81 -5.04 -13.30 7.64
CA LYS A 81 -6.14 -13.75 8.55
C LYS A 81 -6.01 -13.25 9.99
N PHE A 82 -4.79 -13.00 10.46
CA PHE A 82 -4.54 -12.42 11.79
C PHE A 82 -5.12 -11.01 11.92
N PHE A 83 -4.88 -10.15 10.92
CA PHE A 83 -5.34 -8.76 10.93
C PHE A 83 -6.87 -8.68 10.88
N ASP A 84 -7.50 -9.52 10.06
CA ASP A 84 -8.96 -9.61 9.95
C ASP A 84 -9.62 -10.09 11.27
N SER A 85 -8.93 -10.95 12.03
CA SER A 85 -9.40 -11.41 13.34
C SER A 85 -9.25 -10.33 14.42
N TRP A 86 -8.15 -9.57 14.38
CA TRP A 86 -7.94 -8.41 15.25
C TRP A 86 -8.96 -7.30 14.99
N GLU A 87 -9.21 -6.98 13.72
CA GLU A 87 -10.18 -5.96 13.30
C GLU A 87 -11.60 -6.34 13.78
N ARG A 88 -12.01 -7.60 13.61
CA ARG A 88 -13.29 -8.10 14.14
C ARG A 88 -13.41 -7.93 15.66
N ARG A 89 -12.37 -8.27 16.41
CA ARG A 89 -12.38 -8.15 17.86
C ARG A 89 -12.52 -6.69 18.28
N LYS A 90 -11.77 -5.79 17.65
CA LYS A 90 -11.83 -4.35 17.96
C LYS A 90 -13.15 -3.72 17.59
N LEU A 91 -13.74 -4.05 16.43
CA LEU A 91 -15.08 -3.58 16.09
C LEU A 91 -16.12 -4.03 17.12
N LYS A 92 -16.02 -5.27 17.61
CA LYS A 92 -16.94 -5.77 18.63
C LYS A 92 -16.80 -5.01 19.96
N GLU A 93 -15.56 -4.75 20.41
CA GLU A 93 -15.30 -3.93 21.60
C GLU A 93 -15.96 -2.55 21.48
N PHE A 94 -15.79 -1.84 20.34
CA PHE A 94 -16.41 -0.52 20.12
C PHE A 94 -17.94 -0.52 19.97
N MET A 95 -18.57 -1.68 19.80
CA MET A 95 -20.03 -1.79 19.72
C MET A 95 -20.66 -2.15 21.08
N GLU A 96 -19.88 -2.70 22.00
CA GLU A 96 -20.30 -3.08 23.35
C GLU A 96 -20.11 -1.93 24.36
N ASP A 97 -19.26 -0.94 24.03
CA ASP A 97 -19.14 0.37 24.68
C ASP A 97 -20.13 1.41 24.11
#